data_AF-A0A4V1ZAZ0-F1
#
_entry.id   AF-A0A4V1ZAZ0-F1
#
_cell.length_a   1.000
_cell.length_b   1.000
_cell.length_c   1.000
_cell.angle_alpha   90.00
_cell.angle_beta   90.00
_cell.angle_gamma   90.00
#
_symmetry.space_group_name_H-M   'P 1'
#
loop_
_entity.id
_entity.type
_entity.pdbx_description
1 polymer ?
#
loop_
_entity_poly.entity_id
_entity_poly.type
_entity_poly.pdbx_seq_one_letter_code
_entity_poly.pdbx_strand_id
1 'polypeptide(L)'
;MFIDIILALACAMSFLPLTTGYCAYSYGRSFWLWFALGWVLPIVSFFLLFALLYRKEMDGGEQALAQAKEILAAAEARSVRLREPE
;
A
#
# COMPACT_ATOMS: atom_id res chain seq x y z
N MET A 1 -7.29 4.46 -30.68
CA MET A 1 -7.39 5.33 -29.48
C MET A 1 -7.01 4.59 -28.20
N PHE A 2 -7.65 3.49 -27.82
CA PHE A 2 -7.33 2.78 -26.56
C PHE A 2 -5.89 2.24 -26.50
N ILE A 3 -5.44 1.57 -27.57
CA ILE A 3 -4.05 1.06 -27.67
C ILE A 3 -3.04 2.22 -27.62
N ASP A 4 -3.34 3.34 -28.27
CA ASP A 4 -2.47 4.51 -28.28
C ASP A 4 -2.30 5.11 -26.87
N ILE A 5 -3.39 5.12 -26.07
CA ILE A 5 -3.35 5.58 -24.68
C ILE A 5 -2.51 4.64 -23.82
N ILE A 6 -2.67 3.31 -23.97
CA ILE A 6 -1.85 2.33 -23.25
C ILE A 6 -0.37 2.48 -23.62
N LEU A 7 -0.07 2.65 -24.92
CA LEU A 7 1.29 2.82 -25.40
C LEU A 7 1.91 4.12 -24.86
N ALA A 8 1.15 5.23 -24.89
CA ALA A 8 1.61 6.50 -24.34
C ALA A 8 1.91 6.39 -22.83
N LEU A 9 1.04 5.71 -22.07
CA LEU A 9 1.25 5.47 -20.65
C LEU A 9 2.47 4.59 -20.40
N ALA A 10 2.62 3.49 -21.15
CA ALA A 10 3.77 2.60 -21.05
C ALA A 10 5.08 3.33 -21.37
N CYS A 11 5.09 4.18 -22.40
CA CYS A 11 6.24 5.03 -22.74
C CYS A 11 6.56 6.03 -21.62
N ALA A 12 5.55 6.72 -21.07
CA ALA A 12 5.74 7.65 -19.96
C ALA A 12 6.29 6.94 -18.71
N MET A 13 5.75 5.77 -18.36
CA MET A 13 6.20 4.97 -17.23
C MET A 13 7.62 4.40 -17.45
N SER A 14 7.99 4.11 -18.70
CA SER A 14 9.32 3.61 -19.06
C SER A 14 10.43 4.63 -18.83
N PHE A 15 10.13 5.91 -18.71
CA PHE A 15 11.15 6.96 -18.58
C PHE A 15 12.05 6.74 -17.35
N LEU A 16 11.47 6.37 -16.21
CA LEU A 16 12.22 6.10 -14.98
C LEU A 16 13.10 4.83 -15.06
N PRO A 17 12.60 3.66 -15.51
CA PRO A 17 13.43 2.50 -15.77
C PRO A 17 14.51 2.73 -16.83
N LEU A 18 14.21 3.48 -17.90
CA LEU A 18 15.17 3.79 -18.97
C LEU A 18 16.32 4.64 -18.45
N THR A 19 16.03 5.72 -17.71
CA THR A 19 17.07 6.57 -17.11
C THR A 19 17.90 5.80 -16.08
N THR A 20 17.26 4.95 -15.27
CA THR A 20 17.96 4.09 -14.31
C THR A 20 18.89 3.09 -14.99
N GLY A 21 18.43 2.43 -16.05
CA GLY A 21 19.23 1.52 -16.86
C GLY A 21 20.41 2.24 -17.53
N TYR A 22 20.17 3.43 -18.08
CA TYR A 22 21.21 4.25 -18.71
C TYR A 22 22.29 4.69 -17.72
N CYS A 23 21.88 5.13 -16.53
CA CYS A 23 22.81 5.44 -15.45
C CYS A 23 23.66 4.21 -15.10
N ALA A 24 23.03 3.04 -14.88
CA ALA A 24 23.75 1.82 -14.55
C ALA A 24 24.75 1.40 -15.64
N TYR A 25 24.36 1.53 -16.91
CA TYR A 25 25.25 1.28 -18.05
C TYR A 25 26.46 2.21 -18.05
N SER A 26 26.25 3.49 -17.75
CA SER A 26 27.32 4.49 -17.65
C SER A 26 28.32 4.18 -16.53
N TYR A 27 27.90 3.45 -15.49
CA TYR A 27 28.75 2.95 -14.41
C TYR A 27 29.34 1.55 -14.67
N GLY A 28 29.25 1.03 -15.89
CA GLY A 28 29.79 -0.29 -16.28
C GLY A 28 28.96 -1.49 -15.81
N ARG A 29 27.71 -1.29 -15.38
CA ARG A 29 26.77 -2.37 -15.03
C ARG A 29 25.83 -2.70 -16.20
N SER A 30 25.13 -3.82 -16.12
CA SER A 30 24.23 -4.28 -17.17
C SER A 30 22.96 -3.43 -17.25
N PHE A 31 22.76 -2.72 -18.36
CA PHE A 31 21.55 -1.93 -18.63
C PHE A 31 20.25 -2.71 -18.36
N TRP A 32 20.14 -3.91 -18.95
CA TRP A 32 18.93 -4.71 -18.94
C TRP A 32 18.51 -5.18 -17.54
N LEU A 33 19.47 -5.48 -16.67
CA LEU A 33 19.17 -5.89 -15.29
C LEU A 33 18.50 -4.73 -14.54
N TRP A 34 19.08 -3.54 -14.63
CA TRP A 34 18.58 -2.35 -13.92
C TRP A 34 17.29 -1.81 -14.53
N PHE A 35 17.14 -1.91 -15.85
CA PHE A 35 15.88 -1.60 -16.53
C PHE A 35 14.75 -2.53 -16.08
N ALA A 36 14.97 -3.84 -16.10
CA ALA A 36 14.00 -4.83 -15.64
C ALA A 36 13.67 -4.63 -14.15
N LEU A 37 14.68 -4.34 -13.33
CA LEU A 37 14.48 -4.04 -11.91
C LEU A 37 13.58 -2.81 -11.70
N GLY A 38 13.76 -1.75 -12.51
CA GLY A 38 12.91 -0.56 -12.48
C GLY A 38 11.44 -0.85 -12.81
N TRP A 39 11.17 -1.86 -13.64
CA TRP A 39 9.80 -2.32 -13.94
C TRP A 39 9.23 -3.25 -12.88
N VAL A 40 10.04 -4.20 -12.39
CA VAL A 40 9.58 -5.26 -11.47
C VAL A 40 9.37 -4.72 -10.06
N LEU A 41 10.22 -3.82 -9.58
CA LEU A 41 10.21 -3.37 -8.20
C LEU A 41 8.91 -2.63 -7.79
N PRO A 42 8.33 -1.73 -8.60
CA PRO A 42 7.02 -1.15 -8.32
C PRO A 42 5.89 -2.19 -8.26
N ILE A 43 5.92 -3.18 -9.16
CA ILE A 43 4.93 -4.26 -9.21
C ILE A 43 4.99 -5.09 -7.92
N VAL A 44 6.19 -5.53 -7.53
CA VAL A 44 6.40 -6.30 -6.30
C VAL A 44 6.01 -5.48 -5.07
N SER A 45 6.37 -4.19 -5.02
CA SER A 45 5.97 -3.28 -3.94
C SER A 45 4.45 -3.20 -3.79
N PHE A 46 3.73 -3.08 -4.90
CA PHE A 46 2.27 -3.06 -4.90
C PHE A 46 1.68 -4.37 -4.36
N PHE A 47 2.19 -5.52 -4.79
CA PHE A 47 1.73 -6.81 -4.28
C PHE A 47 1.99 -6.98 -2.77
N LEU A 48 3.13 -6.51 -2.28
CA LEU A 48 3.44 -6.53 -0.85
C LEU A 48 2.47 -5.65 -0.05
N LEU A 49 2.21 -4.44 -0.53
CA LEU A 49 1.23 -3.54 0.08
C LEU A 49 -0.18 -4.13 0.06
N PHE A 50 -0.56 -4.74 -1.06
CA PHE A 50 -1.85 -5.41 -1.18
C PHE A 50 -1.95 -6.60 -0.20
N ALA A 51 -0.91 -7.43 -0.10
CA ALA A 51 -0.88 -8.54 0.85
C ALA A 51 -0.93 -8.05 2.30
N LEU A 52 -0.22 -6.97 2.64
CA LEU A 52 -0.26 -6.36 3.96
C LEU A 52 -1.65 -5.78 4.28
N LEU A 53 -2.27 -5.10 3.31
CA LEU A 53 -3.61 -4.57 3.46
C LEU A 53 -4.63 -5.69 3.64
N TYR A 54 -4.55 -6.73 2.81
CA TYR A 54 -5.40 -7.91 2.91
C TYR A 54 -5.26 -8.58 4.27
N ARG A 55 -4.02 -8.74 4.76
CA ARG A 55 -3.76 -9.26 6.11
C ARG A 55 -4.34 -8.34 7.19
N LYS A 56 -4.21 -7.02 7.07
CA LYS A 56 -4.78 -6.06 8.02
C LYS A 56 -6.31 -6.14 8.09
N GLU A 57 -6.97 -6.33 6.95
CA GLU A 57 -8.44 -6.50 6.90
C GLU A 57 -8.89 -7.86 7.45
N MET A 58 -8.09 -8.92 7.23
CA MET A 58 -8.39 -10.26 7.75
C MET A 58 -8.06 -10.44 9.23
N ASP A 59 -7.00 -9.78 9.73
CA ASP A 59 -6.76 -9.64 11.15
C ASP A 59 -7.86 -8.73 11.69
N GLY A 60 -8.96 -9.35 12.13
CA GLY A 60 -10.14 -8.69 12.72
C GLY A 60 -9.83 -7.86 13.98
N GLY A 61 -8.58 -7.49 14.23
CA GLY A 61 -8.14 -6.53 15.24
C GLY A 61 -8.82 -5.17 15.12
N GLU A 62 -9.14 -4.69 13.91
CA GLU A 62 -9.94 -3.46 13.79
C GLU A 62 -11.37 -3.65 14.28
N GLN A 63 -11.98 -4.81 14.00
CA GLN A 63 -13.31 -5.16 14.50
C GLN A 63 -13.29 -5.40 16.02
N ALA A 64 -12.25 -6.06 16.53
CA ALA A 64 -12.06 -6.31 17.96
C ALA A 64 -11.83 -5.00 18.74
N LEU A 65 -11.10 -4.05 18.16
CA LEU A 65 -10.86 -2.73 18.74
C LEU A 65 -12.12 -1.87 18.70
N ALA A 66 -12.91 -1.96 17.62
CA ALA A 66 -14.23 -1.32 17.55
C ALA A 66 -15.18 -1.86 18.63
N GLN A 67 -15.28 -3.19 18.78
CA GLN A 67 -16.08 -3.82 19.85
C GLN A 67 -15.61 -3.42 21.25
N ALA A 68 -14.29 -3.40 21.49
CA ALA A 68 -13.74 -2.99 22.79
C ALA A 68 -14.09 -1.54 23.14
N LYS A 69 -14.06 -0.63 22.16
CA LYS A 69 -14.46 0.77 22.34
C LYS A 69 -15.95 0.91 22.67
N GLU A 70 -16.83 0.14 22.01
CA GLU A 70 -18.26 0.13 22.34
C GLU A 70 -18.53 -0.37 23.76
N ILE A 71 -17.87 -1.45 24.17
CA ILE A 71 -17.99 -1.98 25.54
C ILE A 71 -17.53 -0.94 26.57
N LEU A 72 -16.42 -0.25 26.30
CA LEU A 72 -15.90 0.80 27.19
C LEU A 72 -16.87 1.98 27.30
N ALA A 73 -17.42 2.45 26.18
CA ALA A 73 -18.40 3.54 26.17
C ALA A 73 -19.69 3.17 26.92
N ALA A 74 -20.17 1.93 26.77
CA ALA A 74 -21.32 1.44 27.52
C ALA A 74 -21.04 1.33 29.03
N ALA A 75 -19.83 0.91 29.41
CA ALA A 75 -19.41 0.84 30.81
C ALA A 75 -19.27 2.24 31.44
N GLU A 76 -18.75 3.22 30.69
CA GLU A 76 -18.65 4.61 31.12
C GLU A 76 -20.03 5.27 31.28
N ALA A 77 -20.94 5.08 30.33
CA ALA A 77 -22.31 5.57 30.46
C ALA A 77 -23.03 4.98 31.69
N ARG A 78 -22.79 3.69 31.97
CA ARG A 78 -23.34 3.01 33.15
C ARG A 78 -22.71 3.53 34.45
N SER A 79 -21.41 3.80 34.47
CA SER A 79 -20.74 4.33 35.67
C SER A 79 -21.16 5.77 35.97
N VAL A 80 -21.35 6.61 34.95
CA VAL A 80 -21.91 7.97 35.09
C VAL A 80 -23.32 7.90 35.68
N ARG A 81 -24.20 7.05 35.13
CA ARG A 81 -25.57 6.87 35.64
C ARG A 81 -25.61 6.41 37.11
N LEU A 82 -24.65 5.59 37.54
CA LEU A 82 -24.57 5.12 38.93
C LEU A 82 -23.99 6.18 39.89
N ARG A 83 -23.27 7.19 39.38
CA ARG A 83 -22.63 8.25 40.16
C ARG A 83 -23.53 9.47 40.40
N GLU A 84 -24.56 9.62 39.56
CA GLU A 84 -25.66 10.58 39.77
C GLU A 84 -26.97 9.84 40.09
N PRO A 85 -27.08 9.17 41.26
CA PRO A 85 -28.40 8.82 41.78
C PRO A 85 -29.06 10.12 42.25
N GLU A 86 -30.20 10.48 41.66
CA GLU A 86 -31.02 11.60 42.10
C GLU A 86 -31.29 11.59 43.62
#